data_AF-A0A810BHU8-F1
#
_entry.id   AF-A0A810BHU8-F1
#
_cell.length_a   1.000
_cell.length_b   1.000
_cell.length_c   1.000
_cell.angle_alpha   90.00
_cell.angle_beta   90.00
_cell.angle_gamma   90.00
#
_symmetry.space_group_name_H-M   'P 1'
#
loop_
_entity.id
_entity.type
_entity.pdbx_description
1 polymer ?
#
loop_
_entity_poly.entity_id
_entity_poly.type
_entity_poly.pdbx_seq_one_letter_code
_entity_poly.pdbx_strand_id
1 'polypeptide(L)'
;MKRRISDDDGVLTLEVPEAGAMVGLSRNASYEAAARGEIPTLRFGRLLKVPRAAWLRKLEQPDAAQLSANVTTIKRGKSTVKHKG
;
A
#
# COMPACT_ATOMS: atom_id res chain seq x y z
N MET A 1 -15.09 -17.05 14.61
CA MET A 1 -14.20 -16.48 15.64
C MET A 1 -13.23 -15.51 14.97
N LYS A 2 -13.51 -14.19 14.97
CA LYS A 2 -12.55 -13.17 14.50
C LYS A 2 -11.58 -12.92 15.65
N ARG A 3 -10.28 -13.22 15.47
CA ARG A 3 -9.26 -12.90 16.47
C ARG A 3 -9.37 -11.40 16.78
N ARG A 4 -9.62 -11.06 18.04
CA ARG A 4 -9.32 -9.72 18.56
C ARG A 4 -7.80 -9.67 18.62
N ILE A 5 -7.17 -9.20 17.55
CA ILE A 5 -5.75 -8.91 17.55
C ILE A 5 -5.62 -7.64 18.39
N SER A 6 -5.13 -7.79 19.61
CA SER A 6 -4.71 -6.64 20.41
C SER A 6 -3.42 -6.12 19.78
N ASP A 7 -3.17 -4.80 19.87
CA ASP A 7 -2.03 -4.13 19.23
C ASP A 7 -0.65 -4.71 19.65
N ASP A 8 -0.62 -5.49 20.74
CA ASP A 8 0.56 -5.98 21.46
C ASP A 8 0.93 -7.47 21.21
N ASP A 9 0.12 -8.27 20.51
CA ASP A 9 0.27 -9.75 20.47
C ASP A 9 1.40 -10.31 19.57
N GLY A 10 2.39 -9.50 19.17
CA GLY A 10 3.57 -10.02 18.44
C GLY A 10 3.29 -10.63 17.06
N VAL A 11 2.13 -10.32 16.44
CA VAL A 11 1.74 -10.90 15.16
C VAL A 11 2.62 -10.35 14.03
N LEU A 12 3.50 -11.20 13.50
CA LEU A 12 4.44 -10.84 12.43
C LEU A 12 3.81 -10.78 11.03
N THR A 13 2.58 -11.29 10.87
CA THR A 13 1.91 -11.39 9.57
C THR A 13 0.42 -11.00 9.61
N LEU A 14 -0.01 -10.20 8.63
CA LEU A 14 -1.38 -9.78 8.40
C LEU A 14 -2.05 -10.65 7.33
N GLU A 15 -3.37 -10.67 7.30
CA GLU A 15 -4.09 -11.14 6.10
C GLU A 15 -4.12 -10.05 5.03
N VAL A 16 -4.21 -10.46 3.76
CA VAL A 16 -4.28 -9.54 2.62
C VAL A 16 -5.38 -8.47 2.77
N PRO A 17 -6.65 -8.81 3.11
CA PRO A 17 -7.68 -7.79 3.32
C PRO A 17 -7.42 -6.88 4.51
N GLU A 18 -6.70 -7.34 5.55
CA GLU A 18 -6.34 -6.49 6.69
C GLU A 18 -5.31 -5.44 6.25
N ALA A 19 -4.29 -5.85 5.51
CA ALA A 19 -3.28 -4.94 4.98
C ALA A 19 -3.88 -3.91 4.01
N GLY A 20 -4.79 -4.34 3.12
CA GLY A 20 -5.47 -3.42 2.20
C GLY A 20 -6.42 -2.46 2.91
N ALA A 21 -7.11 -2.89 3.97
CA ALA A 21 -7.96 -2.01 4.76
C ALA A 21 -7.16 -0.85 5.40
N MET A 22 -5.89 -1.07 5.78
CA MET A 22 -5.02 -0.01 6.33
C MET A 22 -4.78 1.15 5.36
N VAL A 23 -4.90 0.90 4.05
CA VAL A 23 -4.74 1.90 2.98
C VAL A 23 -6.07 2.24 2.29
N GLY A 24 -7.21 1.81 2.84
CA GLY A 24 -8.54 2.12 2.32
C GLY A 24 -9.04 1.24 1.17
N LEU A 25 -8.45 0.06 0.94
CA LEU A 25 -8.89 -0.87 -0.11
C LEU A 25 -10.02 -1.78 0.37
N SER A 26 -10.92 -2.12 -0.57
CA SER A 26 -11.89 -3.20 -0.37
C SER A 26 -11.18 -4.57 -0.35
N ARG A 27 -11.88 -5.62 0.13
CA ARG A 27 -11.32 -6.98 0.14
C ARG A 27 -10.84 -7.45 -1.24
N ASN A 28 -11.62 -7.21 -2.29
CA ASN A 28 -11.25 -7.60 -3.66
C ASN A 28 -10.05 -6.78 -4.14
N ALA A 29 -10.08 -5.46 -3.95
CA ALA A 29 -8.98 -4.59 -4.33
C ALA A 29 -7.68 -4.93 -3.57
N SER A 30 -7.78 -5.43 -2.34
CA SER A 30 -6.64 -5.92 -1.56
C SER A 30 -5.99 -7.14 -2.21
N TYR A 31 -6.78 -8.12 -2.67
CA TYR A 31 -6.23 -9.28 -3.37
C TYR A 31 -5.65 -8.92 -4.74
N GLU A 32 -6.26 -7.98 -5.46
CA GLU A 32 -5.69 -7.45 -6.70
C GLU A 32 -4.36 -6.74 -6.45
N ALA A 33 -4.27 -5.88 -5.44
CA ALA A 33 -3.03 -5.21 -5.04
C ALA A 33 -1.94 -6.22 -4.63
N ALA A 34 -2.31 -7.29 -3.93
CA ALA A 34 -1.41 -8.41 -3.65
C ALA A 34 -0.94 -9.12 -4.93
N ALA A 35 -1.85 -9.38 -5.88
CA ALA A 35 -1.51 -9.99 -7.16
C ALA A 35 -0.58 -9.11 -8.01
N ARG A 36 -0.73 -7.78 -7.94
CA ARG A 36 0.16 -6.80 -8.58
C ARG A 36 1.51 -6.63 -7.87
N GLY A 37 1.69 -7.19 -6.67
CA GLY A 37 2.89 -7.00 -5.84
C GLY A 37 2.95 -5.63 -5.14
N GLU A 38 1.85 -4.87 -5.15
CA GLU A 38 1.72 -3.64 -4.37
C GLU A 38 1.70 -3.95 -2.89
N ILE A 39 0.96 -4.98 -2.48
CA ILE A 39 1.01 -5.53 -1.12
C ILE A 39 2.08 -6.62 -1.08
N PRO A 40 3.10 -6.53 -0.20
CA PRO A 40 4.13 -7.54 -0.07
C PRO A 40 3.52 -8.80 0.56
N THR A 41 3.48 -9.90 -0.18
CA THR A 41 2.91 -11.17 0.29
C THR A 41 3.93 -12.30 0.35
N LEU A 42 3.83 -13.15 1.37
CA LEU A 42 4.46 -14.47 1.47
C LEU A 42 3.42 -15.55 1.19
N ARG A 43 3.81 -16.53 0.38
CA ARG A 43 2.96 -17.67 0.03
C ARG A 43 3.50 -18.95 0.65
N PHE A 44 2.70 -19.53 1.55
CA PHE A 44 2.95 -20.82 2.17
C PHE A 44 1.93 -21.84 1.63
N GLY A 45 2.25 -22.44 0.48
CA GLY A 45 1.31 -23.32 -0.23
C GLY A 45 0.03 -22.57 -0.64
N ARG A 46 -1.10 -22.92 -0.01
CA ARG A 46 -2.41 -22.26 -0.23
C ARG A 46 -2.63 -21.03 0.67
N LEU A 47 -1.77 -20.82 1.67
CA LEU A 47 -1.88 -19.72 2.61
C LEU A 47 -1.14 -18.48 2.07
N LEU A 48 -1.81 -17.35 2.04
CA LEU A 48 -1.25 -16.05 1.63
C LEU A 48 -1.25 -15.10 2.82
N LYS A 49 -0.08 -14.57 3.17
CA LYS A 49 0.12 -13.71 4.36
C LYS A 49 0.96 -12.49 3.99
N VAL A 50 0.74 -11.38 4.66
CA VAL A 50 1.45 -10.12 4.45
C VAL A 50 2.40 -9.91 5.63
N PRO A 51 3.72 -9.84 5.45
CA PRO A 51 4.62 -9.55 6.56
C PRO A 51 4.40 -8.12 7.07
N ARG A 52 4.12 -7.98 8.37
CA ARG A 52 3.85 -6.68 9.00
C ARG A 52 5.02 -5.72 8.79
N ALA A 53 6.24 -6.18 9.05
CA ALA A 53 7.44 -5.36 8.91
C ALA A 53 7.67 -4.87 7.47
N ALA A 54 7.46 -5.75 6.47
CA ALA A 54 7.63 -5.36 5.07
C ALA A 54 6.55 -4.36 4.64
N TRP A 55 5.32 -4.54 5.11
CA TRP A 55 4.22 -3.63 4.81
C TRP A 55 4.44 -2.24 5.41
N LEU A 56 4.75 -2.17 6.70
CA LEU A 56 5.04 -0.91 7.38
C LEU A 56 6.20 -0.17 6.71
N ARG A 57 7.31 -0.87 6.43
CA ARG A 57 8.46 -0.25 5.75
C ARG A 57 8.10 0.36 4.40
N LYS A 58 7.22 -0.29 3.64
CA LYS A 58 6.75 0.20 2.33
C LYS A 58 5.86 1.44 2.46
N LEU A 59 5.10 1.55 3.54
CA LEU A 59 4.26 2.72 3.84
C LEU A 59 5.08 3.90 4.39
N GLU A 60 6.12 3.62 5.17
CA GLU A 60 7.03 4.64 5.71
C GLU A 60 7.92 5.27 4.63
N GLN A 61 8.35 4.46 3.65
CA GLN A 61 9.21 4.87 2.56
C GLN A 61 8.47 4.74 1.23
N PRO A 62 7.66 5.73 0.84
CA PRO A 62 7.16 5.79 -0.53
C PRO A 62 8.36 5.79 -1.47
N ASP A 63 8.31 4.93 -2.49
CA ASP A 63 9.39 4.69 -3.43
C ASP A 63 9.94 6.03 -3.96
N ALA A 64 11.18 6.37 -3.60
CA ALA A 64 11.77 7.68 -3.90
C ALA A 64 11.81 7.96 -5.41
N ALA A 65 11.85 6.89 -6.22
CA ALA A 65 11.74 6.96 -7.67
C ALA A 65 10.39 7.57 -8.10
N GLN A 66 9.28 7.20 -7.46
CA GLN A 66 7.93 7.70 -7.78
C GLN A 66 7.73 9.16 -7.36
N LEU A 67 8.34 9.57 -6.24
CA LEU A 67 8.28 10.96 -5.78
C LEU A 67 8.99 11.92 -6.73
N SER A 68 10.16 11.53 -7.28
CA SER A 68 10.91 12.37 -8.23
C SER A 68 10.18 12.60 -9.57
N ALA A 69 9.46 11.57 -10.04
CA ALA A 69 8.67 11.64 -11.27
C ALA A 69 7.47 12.60 -11.13
N ASN A 70 6.78 12.56 -9.98
CA ASN A 70 5.60 13.39 -9.74
C ASN A 70 5.94 14.87 -9.51
N VAL A 71 7.05 15.18 -8.81
CA VAL A 71 7.50 16.58 -8.64
C VAL A 71 7.86 17.24 -9.97
N THR A 72 8.47 16.48 -10.90
CA THR A 72 8.84 16.98 -12.23
C THR A 72 7.61 17.30 -13.08
N THR A 73 6.56 16.49 -12.99
CA THR A 73 5.28 16.75 -13.68
C THR A 73 4.56 17.97 -13.11
N ILE A 74 4.53 18.12 -11.78
CA ILE A 74 3.90 19.30 -11.14
C ILE A 74 4.62 20.60 -11.52
N LYS A 75 5.95 20.59 -11.66
CA LYS A 75 6.71 21.77 -12.12
C LYS A 75 6.45 22.13 -13.59
N ARG A 76 6.17 21.16 -14.46
CA ARG A 76 5.89 21.43 -15.89
C ARG A 76 4.46 21.92 -16.15
N GLY A 77 3.51 21.62 -15.28
CA GLY A 77 2.10 22.03 -15.41
C GLY A 77 1.75 23.44 -14.90
N LYS A 78 2.69 24.17 -14.27
CA LYS A 78 2.45 25.51 -13.72
C LYS A 78 2.59 26.67 -14.73
N SER A 79 2.50 26.39 -16.03
CA SER A 79 2.42 27.40 -17.07
C SER A 79 1.09 27.24 -17.80
N THR A 80 0.40 28.36 -18.02
CA THR A 80 -0.86 28.52 -18.78
C THR A 80 -2.18 28.44 -18.00
N VAL A 81 -2.37 29.27 -16.96
CA VAL A 81 -3.66 29.94 -16.80
C VAL A 81 -3.56 31.26 -17.56
N LYS A 82 -3.98 31.23 -18.83
CA LYS A 82 -4.16 32.44 -19.66
C LYS A 82 -5.22 33.32 -18.99
N HIS A 83 -4.85 34.56 -18.64
CA HIS A 83 -5.82 35.63 -18.52
C HIS A 83 -6.57 35.79 -19.85
N LYS A 84 -7.89 35.73 -19.81
CA LYS A 84 -8.78 36.16 -20.90
C LYS A 84 -9.97 36.88 -20.27
N GLY A 85 -10.20 38.12 -20.70
CA GLY A 85 -11.38 38.92 -20.37
C GLY A 85 -11.05 40.07 -19.46
#